data_AF-A0A7J2SPD1-F1
#
_entry.id   AF-A0A7J2SPD1-F1
#
_cell.length_a   1.000
_cell.length_b   1.000
_cell.length_c   1.000
_cell.angle_alpha   90.00
_cell.angle_beta   90.00
_cell.angle_gamma   90.00
#
_symmetry.space_group_name_H-M   'P 1'
#
loop_
_entity.id
_entity.type
_entity.pdbx_description
1 polymer ?
#
loop_
_entity_poly.entity_id
_entity_poly.type
_entity_poly.pdbx_seq_one_letter_code
_entity_poly.pdbx_strand_id
1 'polypeptide(L)'
;MRGRNTIAFFVLMLLGLFLIISILPLSNMIRPFGEPSNPQMDDYIITHAQNETGANNAVTSVVFDYRGFDTLGEATVLFTAVAGVILVLRRYAHG
;
A
#
# COMPACT_ATOMS: atom_id res chain seq x y z
N MET A 1 -38.28 -24.41 0.04
CA MET A 1 -37.69 -23.05 0.23
C MET A 1 -37.21 -22.76 1.66
N ARG A 2 -37.74 -23.40 2.72
CA ARG A 2 -37.30 -23.18 4.12
C ARG A 2 -35.88 -23.67 4.45
N GLY A 3 -35.45 -24.84 3.95
CA GLY A 3 -34.14 -25.42 4.32
C GLY A 3 -32.90 -24.66 3.82
N ARG A 4 -32.99 -23.98 2.66
CA ARG A 4 -31.89 -23.17 2.12
C ARG A 4 -31.59 -21.94 2.97
N ASN A 5 -32.62 -21.32 3.54
CA ASN A 5 -32.48 -20.14 4.39
C ASN A 5 -31.89 -20.50 5.76
N THR A 6 -32.21 -21.69 6.29
CA THR A 6 -31.61 -22.20 7.53
C THR A 6 -30.12 -22.50 7.35
N ILE A 7 -29.72 -23.15 6.25
CA ILE A 7 -28.30 -23.41 5.95
C ILE A 7 -27.53 -22.09 5.76
N ALA A 8 -28.10 -21.14 5.02
CA ALA A 8 -27.49 -19.82 4.83
C ALA A 8 -27.29 -19.08 6.17
N PHE A 9 -28.25 -19.19 7.10
CA PHE A 9 -28.14 -18.61 8.43
C PHE A 9 -26.99 -19.23 9.24
N PHE A 10 -26.84 -20.55 9.23
CA PHE A 10 -25.72 -21.22 9.90
C PHE A 10 -24.37 -20.86 9.30
N VAL A 11 -24.29 -20.76 7.97
CA VAL A 11 -23.06 -20.32 7.28
C VAL A 11 -22.69 -18.89 7.64
N LEU A 12 -23.66 -17.97 7.65
CA LEU A 12 -23.45 -16.59 8.07
C LEU A 12 -23.03 -16.48 9.55
N MET A 13 -23.62 -17.29 10.42
CA MET A 13 -23.24 -17.35 11.84
C MET A 13 -21.80 -17.83 12.02
N LEU A 14 -21.41 -18.90 11.32
CA LEU A 14 -20.04 -19.44 11.37
C LEU A 14 -19.04 -18.44 10.81
N LEU A 15 -19.36 -17.77 9.70
CA LEU A 15 -18.51 -16.74 9.12
C LEU A 15 -18.38 -15.53 10.05
N GLY A 16 -19.47 -15.09 10.69
CA GLY A 16 -19.45 -14.04 11.69
C GLY A 16 -18.58 -14.40 12.90
N LEU A 17 -18.71 -15.62 13.42
CA LEU A 17 -17.89 -16.10 14.52
C LEU A 17 -16.40 -16.18 14.14
N PHE A 18 -16.10 -16.67 12.93
CA PHE A 18 -14.75 -16.72 12.39
C PHE A 18 -14.12 -15.32 12.30
N LEU A 19 -14.87 -14.33 11.80
CA LEU A 19 -14.41 -12.95 11.71
C LEU A 19 -14.15 -12.35 13.11
N ILE A 20 -15.05 -12.58 14.08
CA ILE A 20 -14.88 -12.11 15.45
C ILE A 20 -13.61 -12.71 16.07
N ILE A 21 -13.45 -14.03 15.99
CA ILE A 21 -12.27 -14.74 16.53
C ILE A 21 -10.98 -14.22 15.88
N SER A 22 -11.02 -13.92 14.58
CA SER A 22 -9.87 -13.40 13.84
C SER A 22 -9.45 -11.99 14.28
N ILE A 23 -10.39 -11.17 14.77
CA ILE A 23 -10.14 -9.79 15.19
C ILE A 23 -9.72 -9.70 16.68
N LEU A 24 -10.16 -10.63 17.53
CA LEU A 24 -9.80 -10.61 18.96
C LEU A 24 -8.29 -10.50 19.26
N PRO A 25 -7.38 -11.29 18.63
CA PRO A 25 -5.95 -11.19 18.90
C PRO A 25 -5.32 -9.91 18.31
N LEU A 26 -6.00 -9.22 17.40
CA LEU A 26 -5.51 -8.01 16.75
C LEU A 26 -5.22 -6.90 17.78
N SER A 27 -6.02 -6.82 18.84
CA SER A 27 -5.81 -5.88 19.96
C SER A 27 -4.44 -6.03 20.66
N ASN A 28 -3.91 -7.26 20.71
CA ASN A 28 -2.61 -7.56 21.33
C ASN A 28 -1.44 -7.52 20.33
N MET A 29 -1.75 -7.48 19.03
CA MET A 29 -0.75 -7.45 17.95
C MET A 29 -0.53 -6.04 17.38
N ILE A 30 -1.55 -5.17 17.48
CA ILE A 30 -1.43 -3.77 17.08
C ILE A 30 -0.70 -3.00 18.18
N ARG A 31 0.40 -2.36 17.80
CA ARG A 31 1.15 -1.46 18.69
C ARG A 31 0.31 -0.21 19.03
N PRO A 32 0.52 0.41 20.20
CA PRO A 32 -0.07 1.70 20.50
C PRO A 32 0.22 2.73 19.40
N PHE A 33 -0.78 3.56 19.09
CA PHE A 33 -0.58 4.67 18.18
C PHE A 33 0.51 5.62 18.72
N GLY A 34 1.44 6.01 17.85
CA GLY A 34 2.55 6.91 18.22
C GLY A 34 3.82 6.21 18.72
N GLU A 35 3.84 4.87 18.79
CA GLU A 35 5.03 4.10 19.16
C GLU A 35 5.59 3.30 17.97
N PRO A 36 6.40 3.95 17.10
CA PRO A 36 7.11 3.26 16.03
C PRO A 36 8.13 2.26 16.61
N SER A 37 8.26 1.07 16.01
CA SER A 37 9.15 0.03 16.51
C SER A 37 10.63 0.29 16.24
N ASN A 38 10.94 1.09 15.21
CA ASN A 38 12.31 1.47 14.86
C ASN A 38 12.35 2.88 14.29
N PRO A 39 12.21 3.93 15.13
CA PRO A 39 12.10 5.31 14.67
C PRO A 39 13.41 5.90 14.15
N GLN A 40 14.55 5.20 14.27
CA GLN A 40 15.88 5.76 14.01
C GLN A 40 16.00 6.38 12.61
N MET A 41 15.47 5.70 11.59
CA MET A 41 15.44 6.20 10.22
C MET A 41 14.49 7.39 10.07
N ASP A 42 13.29 7.28 10.64
CA ASP A 42 12.26 8.31 10.57
C ASP A 42 12.76 9.61 11.24
N ASP A 43 13.32 9.49 12.45
CA ASP A 43 13.90 10.59 13.22
C ASP A 43 15.06 11.26 12.47
N TYR A 44 15.93 10.47 11.85
CA TYR A 44 17.04 10.99 11.04
C TYR A 44 16.51 11.84 9.88
N ILE A 45 15.57 11.31 9.11
CA ILE A 45 14.97 12.00 7.96
C ILE A 45 14.25 13.27 8.43
N ILE A 46 13.45 13.19 9.50
CA ILE A 46 12.72 14.35 10.03
C ILE A 46 13.68 15.48 10.45
N THR A 47 14.83 15.13 11.02
CA THR A 47 15.81 16.10 11.53
C THR A 47 16.76 16.64 10.46
N HIS A 48 17.09 15.86 9.42
CA HIS A 48 18.12 16.20 8.44
C HIS A 48 17.61 16.48 7.03
N ALA A 49 16.38 16.09 6.67
CA ALA A 49 15.85 16.20 5.31
C ALA A 49 16.01 17.61 4.72
N GLN A 50 15.64 18.65 5.46
CA GLN A 50 15.73 20.02 4.96
C GLN A 50 17.18 20.46 4.69
N ASN A 51 18.13 20.05 5.54
CA ASN A 51 19.53 20.43 5.40
C ASN A 51 20.24 19.64 4.29
N GLU A 52 19.90 18.36 4.12
CA GLU A 52 20.55 17.47 3.14
C GLU A 52 19.97 17.61 1.73
N THR A 53 18.65 17.83 1.62
CA THR A 53 17.94 17.83 0.33
C THR A 53 17.46 19.23 -0.10
N GLY A 54 17.40 20.18 0.84
CA GLY A 54 16.81 21.50 0.60
C GLY A 54 15.28 21.49 0.49
N ALA A 55 14.63 20.34 0.59
CA ALA A 55 13.18 20.22 0.54
C ALA A 55 12.55 20.46 1.92
N ASN A 56 11.58 21.37 1.99
CA ASN A 56 10.81 21.62 3.20
C ASN A 56 9.76 20.52 3.49
N ASN A 57 9.50 19.65 2.52
CA ASN A 57 8.57 18.54 2.66
C ASN A 57 9.35 17.23 2.82
N ALA A 58 9.29 16.66 4.02
CA ALA A 58 9.95 15.39 4.36
C ALA A 58 9.49 14.21 3.47
N VAL A 59 8.25 14.22 2.96
CA VAL A 59 7.79 13.17 2.05
C VAL A 59 8.46 13.31 0.69
N THR A 60 8.55 14.54 0.17
CA THR A 60 9.18 14.83 -1.12
C THR A 60 10.67 14.52 -1.07
N SER A 61 11.36 14.88 0.03
CA SER A 61 12.79 14.54 0.21
C SER A 61 13.02 13.02 0.21
N VAL A 62 12.10 12.25 0.79
CA VAL A 62 12.21 10.78 0.75
C VAL A 62 12.01 10.24 -0.65
N VAL A 63 10.93 10.65 -1.32
CA VAL A 63 10.55 10.09 -2.64
C VAL A 63 11.56 10.48 -3.72
N PHE A 64 12.05 11.72 -3.74
CA PHE A 64 12.91 12.20 -4.82
C PHE A 64 14.41 12.14 -4.51
N ASP A 65 14.83 12.35 -3.26
CA ASP A 65 16.26 12.39 -2.90
C ASP A 65 16.71 11.07 -2.27
N TYR A 66 16.22 10.73 -1.06
CA TYR A 66 16.69 9.52 -0.35
C TYR A 66 16.35 8.23 -1.08
N ARG A 67 15.19 8.17 -1.76
CA ARG A 67 14.68 6.99 -2.49
C ARG A 67 14.33 7.31 -3.94
N GLY A 68 15.01 8.28 -4.54
CA GLY A 68 14.77 8.69 -5.93
C GLY A 68 14.90 7.57 -6.95
N PHE A 69 15.71 6.54 -6.68
CA PHE A 69 15.84 5.39 -7.58
C PHE A 69 14.57 4.54 -7.65
N ASP A 70 13.85 4.38 -6.53
CA ASP A 70 12.58 3.65 -6.51
C ASP A 70 11.53 4.39 -7.37
N THR A 71 11.45 5.71 -7.24
CA THR A 71 10.54 6.55 -8.04
C THR A 71 10.93 6.63 -9.51
N LEU A 72 12.23 6.61 -9.84
CA LEU A 72 12.69 6.47 -11.23
C LEU A 72 12.27 5.12 -11.83
N GLY A 73 12.30 4.06 -11.01
CA GLY A 73 11.75 2.76 -11.35
C GLY A 73 10.25 2.83 -11.66
N GLU A 74 9.46 3.44 -10.77
CA GLU A 74 8.02 3.65 -10.99
C GLU A 74 7.74 4.42 -12.29
N ALA A 75 8.48 5.50 -12.56
CA ALA A 75 8.35 6.27 -13.79
C ALA A 75 8.68 5.43 -15.04
N THR A 76 9.70 4.58 -14.95
CA THR A 76 10.09 3.66 -16.03
C THR A 76 9.00 2.61 -16.28
N VAL A 77 8.38 2.06 -15.23
CA VAL A 77 7.27 1.11 -15.34
C VAL A 77 6.07 1.77 -16.01
N LEU A 78 5.68 2.98 -15.59
CA LEU A 78 4.58 3.71 -16.22
C LEU A 78 4.86 4.05 -17.69
N PHE A 79 6.08 4.49 -17.99
CA PHE A 79 6.50 4.78 -19.35
C PHE A 79 6.43 3.54 -20.25
N THR A 80 6.98 2.41 -19.79
CA THR A 80 6.96 1.16 -20.55
C THR A 80 5.54 0.61 -20.72
N ALA A 81 4.67 0.76 -19.71
CA ALA A 81 3.26 0.39 -19.81
C ALA A 81 2.55 1.20 -20.90
N VAL A 82 2.68 2.52 -20.90
CA VAL A 82 2.07 3.40 -21.93
C VAL A 82 2.63 3.09 -23.31
N ALA A 83 3.95 2.95 -23.44
CA ALA A 83 4.59 2.58 -24.71
C ALA A 83 4.09 1.21 -25.23
N GLY A 84 3.91 0.23 -24.34
CA GLY A 84 3.36 -1.08 -24.65
C GLY A 84 1.92 -1.00 -25.18
N VAL A 85 1.05 -0.22 -24.53
CA VAL A 85 -0.33 0.00 -25.00
C VAL A 85 -0.36 0.63 -26.38
N ILE A 86 0.45 1.66 -26.63
CA ILE A 86 0.54 2.32 -27.93
C ILE A 86 0.99 1.32 -29.01
N LEU A 87 1.99 0.49 -28.72
CA LEU A 87 2.51 -0.50 -29.66
C LEU A 87 1.44 -1.54 -30.05
N VAL A 88 0.67 -2.03 -29.07
CA VAL A 88 -0.43 -2.97 -29.31
C VAL A 88 -1.55 -2.31 -30.13
N LEU A 89 -1.99 -1.11 -29.76
CA LEU A 89 -3.10 -0.43 -30.44
C LEU A 89 -2.72 0.05 -31.85
N ARG A 90 -1.46 0.43 -32.08
CA ARG A 90 -0.96 0.78 -33.42
C ARG A 90 -1.17 -0.34 -34.43
N ARG A 91 -1.05 -1.61 -34.00
CA ARG A 91 -1.29 -2.78 -34.87
C ARG A 91 -2.75 -2.89 -35.29
N TYR A 92 -3.70 -2.51 -34.44
CA TYR A 92 -5.13 -2.54 -34.75
C TYR A 92 -5.58 -1.33 -35.58
N ALA A 93 -4.93 -0.16 -35.44
CA ALA A 93 -5.28 1.04 -36.18
C ALA A 93 -4.81 1.05 -37.65
N HIS A 94 -3.81 0.22 -37.98
CA HIS A 94 -3.25 0.09 -39.34
C HIS A 94 -3.45 -1.33 -39.94
N GLY A 95 -4.38 -2.12 -39.38
CA GLY A 95 -4.81 -3.42 -39.89
C GLY A 95 -6.18 -3.37 -40.53
#